data_AF-A0A3R6URT8-F1
#
_entry.id   AF-A0A3R6URT8-F1
#
_cell.length_a   1.000
_cell.length_b   1.000
_cell.length_c   1.000
_cell.angle_alpha   90.00
_cell.angle_beta   90.00
_cell.angle_gamma   90.00
#
_symmetry.space_group_name_H-M   'P 1'
#
loop_
_entity.id
_entity.type
_entity.pdbx_description
1 polymer ?
#
loop_
_entity_poly.entity_id
_entity_poly.type
_entity_poly.pdbx_seq_one_letter_code
_entity_poly.pdbx_strand_id
1 'polypeptide(L)'
;MSWLKNPEKEITQGSIIDGIEWGMGDDPLSIVLSNPCDLEHGKASFLIVAALLPANETISMSKEFLSRINDVESFELPRKRWTSLSNYLLDIIHNKVIIRYFFIDPSDVIDSPSLLVDFQLVRSVPISRKKDLKYIAQLPDPFKEQMIMHFAAYTSRIAVNRVDNFRESQLILELAKPYKSSV
;
A
#
# COMPACT_ATOMS: atom_id res chain seq x y z
N MET A 1 -3.66 19.45 -3.75
CA MET A 1 -4.00 18.85 -2.45
C MET A 1 -2.75 18.17 -1.95
N SER A 2 -2.34 18.44 -0.71
CA SER A 2 -1.22 17.72 -0.11
C SER A 2 -1.65 16.32 0.31
N TRP A 3 -0.75 15.36 0.23
CA TRP A 3 -0.97 13.99 0.70
C TRP A 3 -0.98 13.89 2.21
N LEU A 4 -0.28 14.77 2.91
CA LEU A 4 -0.18 14.77 4.36
C LEU A 4 -0.65 16.10 4.93
N LYS A 5 -1.04 16.08 6.19
CA LYS A 5 -1.24 17.28 7.01
C LYS A 5 -0.48 17.14 8.32
N ASN A 6 -0.37 18.25 9.04
CA ASN A 6 0.17 18.25 10.39
C ASN A 6 -0.58 17.26 11.29
N PRO A 7 0.10 16.70 12.31
CA PRO A 7 -0.52 15.78 13.27
C PRO A 7 -1.81 16.34 13.86
N GLU A 8 -2.78 15.46 14.12
CA GLU A 8 -3.94 15.80 14.93
C GLU A 8 -3.59 15.84 16.43
N LYS A 9 -4.58 16.09 17.29
CA LYS A 9 -4.35 16.11 18.75
C LYS A 9 -4.00 14.74 19.31
N GLU A 10 -4.50 13.68 18.68
CA GLU A 10 -4.31 12.30 19.13
C GLU A 10 -3.95 11.38 17.96
N ILE A 11 -3.24 10.29 18.26
CA ILE A 11 -2.98 9.23 17.29
C ILE A 11 -4.30 8.51 16.96
N THR A 12 -4.69 8.57 15.69
CA THR A 12 -5.88 7.98 15.08
C THR A 12 -5.49 7.14 13.85
N GLN A 13 -6.47 6.64 13.09
CA GLN A 13 -6.20 5.94 11.83
C GLN A 13 -5.54 6.88 10.82
N GLY A 14 -4.52 6.40 10.10
CA GLY A 14 -3.75 7.21 9.15
C GLY A 14 -2.70 8.11 9.80
N SER A 15 -2.54 8.04 11.12
CA SER A 15 -1.45 8.74 11.82
C SER A 15 -0.09 8.14 11.46
N ILE A 16 0.84 9.00 11.04
CA ILE A 16 2.26 8.66 10.84
C ILE A 16 3.00 8.88 12.14
N ILE A 17 3.64 7.83 12.63
CA ILE A 17 4.28 7.77 13.95
C ILE A 17 5.71 7.25 13.83
N ASP A 18 6.52 7.62 14.82
CA ASP A 18 7.90 7.21 15.00
C ASP A 18 8.07 6.54 16.38
N GLY A 19 9.09 5.68 16.51
CA GLY A 19 9.38 4.91 17.72
C GLY A 19 8.87 3.46 17.71
N ILE A 20 8.55 2.91 16.54
CA ILE A 20 8.25 1.48 16.37
C ILE A 20 9.53 0.73 16.03
N GLU A 21 9.90 -0.22 16.87
CA GLU A 21 11.01 -1.11 16.60
C GLU A 21 10.59 -2.16 15.56
N TRP A 22 11.12 -2.05 14.34
CA TRP A 22 10.90 -3.04 13.28
C TRP A 22 12.01 -4.08 13.22
N GLY A 23 13.12 -3.84 13.91
CA GLY A 23 14.31 -4.70 13.86
C GLY A 23 15.05 -4.56 12.52
N MET A 24 14.87 -3.42 11.87
CA MET A 24 15.66 -2.99 10.72
C MET A 24 16.78 -2.07 11.23
N GLY A 25 17.80 -1.78 10.42
CA GLY A 25 18.94 -0.95 10.84
C GLY A 25 18.49 0.39 11.41
N ASP A 26 18.10 1.30 10.51
CA ASP A 26 17.28 2.45 10.90
C ASP A 26 15.80 2.06 10.75
N ASP A 27 15.06 2.08 11.86
CA ASP A 27 13.66 1.68 11.85
C ASP A 27 12.80 2.70 11.09
N PRO A 28 11.97 2.27 10.14
CA PRO A 28 11.15 3.18 9.36
C PRO A 28 10.03 3.81 10.20
N LEU A 29 9.54 4.96 9.72
CA LEU A 29 8.27 5.51 10.17
C LEU A 29 7.15 4.47 9.99
N SER A 30 6.09 4.61 10.77
CA SER A 30 4.93 3.71 10.70
C SER A 30 3.65 4.49 10.50
N ILE A 31 2.65 3.86 9.88
CA ILE A 31 1.31 4.41 9.75
C ILE A 31 0.29 3.53 10.47
N VAL A 32 -0.63 4.15 11.20
CA VAL A 32 -1.66 3.45 11.97
C VAL A 32 -2.80 3.01 11.05
N LEU A 33 -3.10 1.70 11.06
CA LEU A 33 -4.19 1.07 10.31
C LEU A 33 -5.44 0.79 11.16
N SER A 34 -5.31 0.87 12.48
CA SER A 34 -6.39 0.59 13.45
C SER A 34 -7.67 1.37 13.14
N ASN A 35 -8.82 0.73 13.28
CA ASN A 35 -10.12 1.35 13.05
C ASN A 35 -10.37 2.50 14.06
N PRO A 36 -10.82 3.69 13.63
CA PRO A 36 -11.11 4.81 14.51
C PRO A 36 -12.04 4.46 15.67
N CYS A 37 -13.10 3.67 15.40
CA CYS A 37 -14.08 3.30 16.44
C CYS A 37 -13.46 2.49 17.58
N ASP A 38 -12.47 1.64 17.28
CA ASP A 38 -11.80 0.83 18.31
C ASP A 38 -10.88 1.70 19.19
N LEU A 39 -10.31 2.76 18.61
CA LEU A 39 -9.45 3.72 19.30
C LEU A 39 -10.27 4.68 20.18
N GLU A 40 -11.36 5.24 19.66
CA GLU A 40 -12.19 6.24 20.33
C GLU A 40 -12.93 5.67 21.54
N HIS A 41 -13.32 4.40 21.49
CA HIS A 41 -14.02 3.74 22.60
C HIS A 41 -13.09 3.08 23.62
N GLY A 42 -11.76 3.22 23.48
CA GLY A 42 -10.79 2.60 24.37
C GLY A 42 -10.85 1.07 24.39
N LYS A 43 -11.40 0.46 23.33
CA LYS A 43 -11.58 -1.00 23.20
C LYS A 43 -10.38 -1.68 22.57
N ALA A 44 -9.54 -0.93 21.87
CA ALA A 44 -8.32 -1.45 21.26
C ALA A 44 -7.27 -1.79 22.32
N SER A 45 -6.86 -3.05 22.38
CA SER A 45 -5.71 -3.50 23.21
C SER A 45 -4.36 -3.17 22.55
N PHE A 46 -4.35 -2.94 21.23
CA PHE A 46 -3.17 -2.66 20.43
C PHE A 46 -3.50 -1.75 19.24
N LEU A 47 -2.49 -1.02 18.77
CA LEU A 47 -2.47 -0.36 17.47
C LEU A 47 -1.97 -1.35 16.42
N ILE A 48 -2.72 -1.54 15.35
CA ILE A 48 -2.22 -2.11 14.10
C ILE A 48 -1.48 -1.02 13.35
N VAL A 49 -0.22 -1.26 13.02
CA VAL A 49 0.66 -0.33 12.29
C VAL A 49 1.33 -1.03 11.12
N ALA A 50 1.59 -0.30 10.04
CA ALA A 50 2.40 -0.75 8.91
C ALA A 50 3.64 0.11 8.73
N ALA A 51 4.72 -0.47 8.22
CA ALA A 51 5.96 0.26 7.94
C ALA A 51 5.82 1.16 6.69
N LEU A 52 6.46 2.33 6.74
CA LEU A 52 6.63 3.25 5.62
C LEU A 52 8.04 3.11 5.07
N LEU A 53 8.18 2.47 3.90
CA LEU A 53 9.47 2.23 3.27
C LEU A 53 9.75 3.26 2.17
N PRO A 54 11.01 3.60 1.88
CA PRO A 54 11.37 4.40 0.72
C PRO A 54 10.87 3.74 -0.57
N ALA A 55 10.09 4.48 -1.35
CA ALA A 55 9.44 3.94 -2.55
C ALA A 55 10.45 3.55 -3.63
N ASN A 56 11.47 4.38 -3.84
CA ASN A 56 12.53 4.12 -4.82
C ASN A 56 13.24 2.78 -4.56
N GLU A 57 13.71 2.56 -3.33
CA GLU A 57 14.42 1.35 -2.92
C GLU A 57 13.51 0.14 -3.03
N THR A 58 12.32 0.22 -2.44
CA THR A 58 11.34 -0.88 -2.42
C THR A 58 10.90 -1.29 -3.82
N ILE A 59 10.59 -0.33 -4.70
CA ILE A 59 10.13 -0.61 -6.06
C ILE A 59 11.26 -1.17 -6.91
N SER A 60 12.47 -0.61 -6.79
CA SER A 60 13.62 -1.01 -7.61
C SER A 60 14.04 -2.47 -7.40
N MET A 61 13.79 -3.02 -6.21
CA MET A 61 14.04 -4.41 -5.87
C MET A 61 12.96 -5.39 -6.34
N SER A 62 11.82 -4.90 -6.83
CA SER A 62 10.71 -5.76 -7.27
C SER A 62 11.03 -6.47 -8.59
N LYS A 63 10.53 -7.70 -8.75
CA LYS A 63 10.69 -8.47 -9.99
C LYS A 63 10.06 -7.75 -11.18
N GLU A 64 8.92 -7.10 -10.95
CA GLU A 64 8.18 -6.33 -11.96
C GLU A 64 9.01 -5.15 -12.47
N PHE A 65 9.67 -4.40 -11.58
CA PHE A 65 10.58 -3.31 -11.98
C PHE A 65 11.79 -3.85 -12.72
N LEU A 66 12.50 -4.83 -12.15
CA LEU A 66 13.68 -5.45 -12.76
C LEU A 66 13.40 -5.98 -14.16
N SER A 67 12.26 -6.66 -14.36
CA SER A 67 11.87 -7.18 -15.68
C SER A 67 11.73 -6.11 -16.79
N ARG A 68 11.59 -4.84 -16.41
CA ARG A 68 11.45 -3.70 -17.33
C ARG A 68 12.78 -3.02 -17.65
N ILE A 69 13.78 -3.21 -16.79
CA ILE A 69 15.10 -2.59 -16.88
C ILE A 69 16.24 -3.58 -17.14
N ASN A 70 15.97 -4.90 -17.06
CA ASN A 70 16.95 -5.92 -17.37
C ASN A 70 17.52 -5.76 -18.79
N ASP A 71 18.79 -6.14 -18.95
CA ASP A 71 19.53 -6.12 -20.22
C ASP A 71 19.69 -4.73 -20.85
N VAL A 72 19.79 -3.69 -20.01
CA VAL A 72 20.06 -2.32 -20.44
C VAL A 72 21.44 -1.94 -19.91
N GLU A 73 22.41 -1.82 -20.82
CA GLU A 73 23.81 -1.54 -20.48
C GLU A 73 24.08 -0.06 -20.19
N SER A 74 23.11 0.81 -20.48
CA SER A 74 23.16 2.25 -20.24
C SER A 74 22.02 2.72 -19.34
N PHE A 75 22.10 3.95 -18.85
CA PHE A 75 20.99 4.60 -18.13
C PHE A 75 19.84 5.04 -19.06
N GLU A 76 19.86 4.65 -20.34
CA GLU A 76 18.85 5.03 -21.33
C GLU A 76 17.97 3.84 -21.72
N LEU A 77 16.67 3.97 -21.48
CA LEU A 77 15.68 2.96 -21.87
C LEU A 77 15.12 3.24 -23.27
N PRO A 78 15.02 2.21 -24.14
CA PRO A 78 14.27 2.32 -25.38
C PRO A 78 12.84 2.81 -25.10
N ARG A 79 12.29 3.69 -25.96
CA ARG A 79 10.97 4.33 -25.76
C ARG A 79 9.87 3.38 -25.31
N LYS A 80 9.78 2.18 -25.92
CA LYS A 80 8.78 1.17 -25.56
C LYS A 80 8.94 0.66 -24.11
N ARG A 81 10.18 0.42 -23.66
CA ARG A 81 10.47 -0.01 -22.28
C ARG A 81 10.22 1.14 -21.30
N TRP A 82 10.64 2.36 -21.66
CA TRP A 82 10.32 3.55 -20.86
C TRP A 82 8.82 3.70 -20.64
N THR A 83 8.01 3.65 -21.71
CA THR A 83 6.54 3.72 -21.59
C THR A 83 5.98 2.61 -20.70
N SER A 84 6.48 1.38 -20.84
CA SER A 84 6.05 0.26 -19.98
C SER A 84 6.42 0.48 -18.51
N LEU A 85 7.60 1.02 -18.23
CA LEU A 85 8.05 1.36 -16.88
C LEU A 85 7.23 2.50 -16.30
N SER A 86 7.01 3.57 -17.07
CA SER A 86 6.19 4.70 -16.66
C SER A 86 4.77 4.27 -16.31
N ASN A 87 4.13 3.42 -17.13
CA ASN A 87 2.78 2.92 -16.82
C ASN A 87 2.74 2.14 -15.51
N TYR A 88 3.72 1.27 -15.27
CA TYR A 88 3.85 0.53 -14.01
C TYR A 88 4.03 1.46 -12.80
N LEU A 89 4.89 2.48 -12.92
CA LEU A 89 5.08 3.47 -11.86
C LEU A 89 3.81 4.33 -11.64
N LEU A 90 3.10 4.70 -12.70
CA LEU A 90 1.82 5.40 -12.61
C LEU A 90 0.75 4.55 -11.90
N ASP A 91 0.76 3.24 -12.09
CA ASP A 91 -0.15 2.34 -11.38
C ASP A 91 0.14 2.29 -9.87
N ILE A 92 1.41 2.43 -9.48
CA ILE A 92 1.83 2.55 -8.07
C ILE A 92 1.44 3.91 -7.52
N ILE A 93 1.85 5.00 -8.18
CA ILE A 93 1.60 6.38 -7.74
C ILE A 93 0.10 6.64 -7.56
N HIS A 94 -0.72 6.10 -8.47
CA HIS A 94 -2.17 6.24 -8.40
C HIS A 94 -2.87 5.17 -7.57
N ASN A 95 -2.13 4.26 -6.93
CA ASN A 95 -2.70 3.19 -6.11
C ASN A 95 -3.78 2.38 -6.87
N LYS A 96 -3.53 1.96 -8.12
CA LYS A 96 -4.58 1.35 -8.96
C LYS A 96 -4.59 -0.17 -8.97
N VAL A 97 -3.42 -0.80 -8.93
CA VAL A 97 -3.30 -2.24 -9.28
C VAL A 97 -2.57 -3.04 -8.21
N ILE A 98 -1.49 -2.49 -7.66
CA ILE A 98 -0.63 -3.21 -6.72
C ILE A 98 -1.15 -3.02 -5.30
N ILE A 99 -2.14 -3.83 -4.93
CA ILE A 99 -2.82 -3.71 -3.62
C ILE A 99 -1.92 -4.00 -2.41
N ARG A 100 -0.73 -4.59 -2.57
CA ARG A 100 0.23 -4.77 -1.46
C ARG A 100 0.73 -3.44 -0.90
N TYR A 101 0.85 -2.42 -1.76
CA TYR A 101 1.43 -1.15 -1.37
C TYR A 101 0.38 -0.04 -1.43
N PHE A 102 0.63 1.01 -0.65
CA PHE A 102 -0.03 2.29 -0.82
C PHE A 102 1.02 3.40 -0.89
N PHE A 103 1.07 4.10 -2.01
CA PHE A 103 1.99 5.19 -2.26
C PHE A 103 1.57 6.45 -1.53
N ILE A 104 2.56 7.16 -0.96
CA ILE A 104 2.40 8.45 -0.29
C ILE A 104 3.55 9.35 -0.75
N ASP A 105 3.23 10.59 -1.12
CA ASP A 105 4.22 11.64 -1.33
C ASP A 105 4.29 12.57 -0.10
N PRO A 106 5.31 12.45 0.77
CA PRO A 106 5.31 13.13 2.05
C PRO A 106 5.94 14.53 2.00
N SER A 107 6.45 14.96 0.84
CA SER A 107 7.40 16.09 0.70
C SER A 107 6.94 17.42 1.29
N ASP A 108 5.63 17.63 1.41
CA ASP A 108 5.05 18.87 1.93
C ASP A 108 5.08 18.96 3.46
N VAL A 109 5.28 17.83 4.17
CA VAL A 109 5.16 17.75 5.64
C VAL A 109 6.37 17.07 6.28
N ILE A 110 6.96 16.08 5.60
CA ILE A 110 8.11 15.32 6.08
C ILE A 110 9.20 15.45 5.02
N ASP A 111 10.40 15.84 5.45
CA ASP A 111 11.60 15.85 4.59
C ASP A 111 12.08 14.40 4.38
N SER A 112 11.41 13.69 3.47
CA SER A 112 11.61 12.28 3.17
C SER A 112 11.35 12.04 1.68
N PRO A 113 12.02 11.06 1.05
CA PRO A 113 11.61 10.57 -0.26
C PRO A 113 10.16 10.06 -0.22
N SER A 114 9.55 9.87 -1.40
CA SER A 114 8.25 9.23 -1.50
C SER A 114 8.25 7.87 -0.81
N LEU A 115 7.14 7.53 -0.17
CA LEU A 115 7.02 6.38 0.72
C LEU A 115 6.00 5.38 0.17
N LEU A 116 6.19 4.11 0.54
CA LEU A 116 5.19 3.05 0.39
C LEU A 116 4.81 2.54 1.77
N VAL A 117 3.51 2.50 2.04
CA VAL A 117 2.96 1.64 3.09
C VAL A 117 3.07 0.20 2.59
N ASP A 118 3.82 -0.66 3.29
CA ASP A 118 3.89 -2.09 2.96
C ASP A 118 2.96 -2.91 3.85
N PHE A 119 1.85 -3.38 3.29
CA PHE A 119 0.88 -4.18 4.03
C PHE A 119 1.35 -5.61 4.36
N GLN A 120 2.55 -6.02 3.93
CA GLN A 120 3.22 -7.21 4.45
C GLN A 120 3.97 -6.98 5.76
N LEU A 121 4.41 -5.74 6.01
CA LEU A 121 5.14 -5.38 7.22
C LEU A 121 4.19 -4.72 8.20
N VAL A 122 3.37 -5.55 8.85
CA VAL A 122 2.38 -5.12 9.85
C VAL A 122 2.80 -5.60 11.24
N ARG A 123 2.62 -4.75 12.24
CA ARG A 123 2.84 -5.08 13.66
C ARG A 123 1.66 -4.65 14.52
N SER A 124 1.47 -5.37 15.62
CA SER A 124 0.58 -4.99 16.71
C SER A 124 1.40 -4.35 17.82
N VAL A 125 1.12 -3.09 18.13
CA VAL A 125 1.82 -2.31 19.16
C VAL A 125 0.88 -2.14 20.35
N PRO A 126 1.25 -2.56 21.58
CA PRO A 126 0.39 -2.39 22.74
C PRO A 126 -0.08 -0.95 22.90
N ILE A 127 -1.38 -0.75 23.19
CA ILE A 127 -1.96 0.60 23.29
C ILE A 127 -1.28 1.44 24.39
N SER A 128 -0.71 0.79 25.40
CA SER A 128 0.06 1.42 26.48
C SER A 128 1.31 2.15 25.98
N ARG A 129 1.88 1.76 24.84
CA ARG A 129 3.01 2.45 24.19
C ARG A 129 2.58 3.71 23.45
N LYS A 130 1.28 3.96 23.20
CA LYS A 130 0.79 5.11 22.40
C LYS A 130 1.36 6.46 22.88
N LYS A 131 1.55 6.62 24.20
CA LYS A 131 2.12 7.83 24.83
C LYS A 131 3.61 8.04 24.57
N ASP A 132 4.34 6.98 24.23
CA ASP A 132 5.78 6.99 24.00
C ASP A 132 6.11 7.15 22.51
N LEU A 133 5.09 7.13 21.64
CA LEU A 133 5.23 7.29 20.20
C LEU A 133 5.24 8.77 19.83
N LYS A 134 6.13 9.12 18.90
CA LYS A 134 6.19 10.47 18.37
C LYS A 134 5.24 10.58 17.17
N TYR A 135 4.31 11.52 17.23
CA TYR A 135 3.34 11.75 16.16
C TYR A 135 3.89 12.76 15.15
N ILE A 136 4.07 12.33 13.90
CA ILE A 136 4.82 13.07 12.86
C ILE A 136 3.90 13.80 11.89
N ALA A 137 2.87 13.13 11.40
CA ALA A 137 1.93 13.67 10.40
C ALA A 137 0.65 12.86 10.35
N GLN A 138 -0.37 13.35 9.64
CA GLN A 138 -1.64 12.65 9.45
C GLN A 138 -1.96 12.53 7.96
N LEU A 139 -2.42 11.34 7.55
CA LEU A 139 -3.04 11.12 6.25
C LEU A 139 -4.48 11.69 6.28
N PRO A 140 -4.80 12.71 5.47
CA PRO A 140 -6.12 13.33 5.45
C PRO A 140 -7.10 12.52 4.59
N ASP A 141 -8.37 12.89 4.68
CA ASP A 141 -9.43 12.33 3.83
C ASP A 141 -9.28 12.93 2.40
N PRO A 142 -9.55 12.17 1.33
CA PRO A 142 -10.01 10.77 1.31
C PRO A 142 -8.86 9.73 1.29
N PHE A 143 -7.60 10.15 1.39
CA PHE A 143 -6.45 9.25 1.24
C PHE A 143 -6.41 8.18 2.33
N LYS A 144 -6.84 8.54 3.55
CA LYS A 144 -7.00 7.61 4.67
C LYS A 144 -7.96 6.47 4.30
N GLU A 145 -9.14 6.79 3.80
CA GLU A 145 -10.15 5.80 3.40
C GLU A 145 -9.64 4.91 2.26
N GLN A 146 -8.98 5.50 1.27
CA GLN A 146 -8.38 4.77 0.16
C GLN A 146 -7.30 3.79 0.63
N MET A 147 -6.42 4.21 1.54
CA MET A 147 -5.38 3.35 2.13
C MET A 147 -6.01 2.16 2.85
N ILE A 148 -7.08 2.39 3.62
CA ILE A 148 -7.76 1.32 4.36
C ILE A 148 -8.48 0.35 3.42
N MET A 149 -9.11 0.85 2.36
CA MET A 149 -9.66 -0.02 1.32
C MET A 149 -8.59 -0.88 0.65
N HIS A 150 -7.42 -0.30 0.38
CA HIS A 150 -6.26 -1.04 -0.14
C HIS A 150 -5.78 -2.13 0.83
N PHE A 151 -5.64 -1.80 2.11
CA PHE A 151 -5.26 -2.75 3.14
C PHE A 151 -6.27 -3.90 3.26
N ALA A 152 -7.57 -3.58 3.25
CA ALA A 152 -8.63 -4.58 3.25
C ALA A 152 -8.59 -5.46 1.99
N ALA A 153 -8.39 -4.88 0.80
CA ALA A 153 -8.25 -5.64 -0.45
C ALA A 153 -7.03 -6.56 -0.43
N TYR A 154 -5.92 -6.13 0.16
CA TYR A 154 -4.72 -6.95 0.32
C TYR A 154 -4.92 -8.12 1.28
N THR A 155 -5.48 -7.85 2.47
CA THR A 155 -5.71 -8.87 3.51
C THR A 155 -6.82 -9.85 3.16
N SER A 156 -7.79 -9.43 2.34
CA SER A 156 -8.87 -10.28 1.82
C SER A 156 -8.47 -11.15 0.63
N ARG A 157 -7.16 -11.27 0.31
CA ARG A 157 -6.61 -12.28 -0.60
C ARG A 157 -6.73 -13.70 -0.02
N ILE A 158 -7.95 -14.10 0.29
CA ILE A 158 -8.34 -15.49 0.51
C ILE A 158 -8.37 -16.11 -0.88
N ALA A 159 -7.63 -17.20 -1.10
CA ALA A 159 -7.72 -17.93 -2.34
C ALA A 159 -9.18 -18.38 -2.53
N VAL A 160 -9.86 -17.83 -3.54
CA VAL A 160 -11.16 -18.33 -3.94
C VAL A 160 -10.92 -19.61 -4.73
N ASN A 161 -11.55 -20.70 -4.32
CA ASN A 161 -11.51 -21.95 -5.07
C ASN A 161 -11.96 -21.65 -6.51
N ARG A 162 -11.03 -21.75 -7.45
CA ARG A 162 -11.39 -21.64 -8.86
C ARG A 162 -12.20 -22.87 -9.22
N VAL A 163 -13.29 -22.66 -9.95
CA VAL A 163 -13.93 -23.76 -10.68
C VAL A 163 -12.90 -24.31 -11.67
N ASP A 164 -12.93 -25.60 -11.95
CA ASP A 164 -12.04 -26.16 -12.96
C ASP A 164 -12.32 -25.56 -14.35
N ASN A 165 -11.35 -25.68 -15.27
CA ASN A 165 -11.43 -25.10 -16.61
C ASN A 165 -12.67 -25.59 -17.39
N PHE A 166 -13.16 -26.80 -17.10
CA PHE A 166 -14.35 -27.36 -17.75
C PHE A 166 -15.61 -26.63 -17.28
N ARG A 167 -15.77 -26.47 -15.96
CA ARG A 167 -16.89 -25.74 -15.37
C ARG A 167 -16.83 -24.25 -15.69
N GLU A 168 -15.64 -23.65 -15.74
CA GLU A 168 -15.42 -22.28 -16.19
C GLU A 168 -15.94 -22.08 -17.62
N SER A 169 -15.56 -22.96 -18.55
CA SER A 169 -16.01 -22.92 -19.95
C SER A 169 -17.52 -23.05 -20.08
N GLN A 170 -18.15 -23.93 -19.28
CA GLN A 170 -19.61 -24.07 -19.25
C GLN A 170 -20.31 -22.78 -18.77
N LEU A 171 -19.81 -22.18 -17.69
CA LEU A 171 -20.36 -20.95 -17.14
C LEU A 171 -20.21 -19.77 -18.11
N ILE A 172 -19.08 -19.66 -18.81
CA ILE A 172 -18.88 -18.65 -19.86
C ILE A 172 -19.92 -18.84 -20.98
N LEU A 173 -20.11 -20.07 -21.46
CA LEU A 173 -21.10 -20.36 -22.52
C LEU A 173 -22.54 -20.11 -22.08
N GLU A 174 -22.86 -20.33 -20.80
CA GLU A 174 -24.17 -20.03 -20.22
C GLU A 174 -24.40 -18.51 -20.14
N LEU A 175 -23.47 -17.79 -19.52
CA LEU A 175 -23.55 -16.35 -19.27
C LEU A 175 -23.42 -15.52 -20.54
N ALA A 176 -22.71 -16.01 -21.55
CA ALA A 176 -22.56 -15.33 -22.82
C ALA A 176 -23.81 -15.42 -23.71
N LYS A 177 -24.86 -16.19 -23.37
CA LYS A 177 -26.07 -16.28 -24.22
C LYS A 177 -26.78 -14.91 -24.32
N PRO A 178 -27.24 -14.50 -25.52
CA PRO A 178 -27.25 -15.25 -26.78
C PRO A 178 -25.98 -15.08 -27.66
N TYR A 179 -24.99 -14.33 -27.18
CA TYR A 179 -23.76 -14.05 -27.90
C TYR A 179 -22.94 -15.32 -28.11
N LYS A 180 -22.37 -15.46 -29.31
CA LYS A 180 -21.43 -16.53 -29.65
C LYS A 180 -20.11 -15.90 -30.05
N SER A 181 -19.01 -16.49 -29.59
CA SER A 181 -17.68 -16.18 -30.10
C SER A 181 -17.66 -16.53 -31.59
N SER A 182 -17.35 -15.55 -32.44
CA SER A 182 -16.95 -15.79 -33.82
C SER A 182 -15.51 -16.30 -33.77
N VAL A 183 -15.35 -17.62 -33.75
CA VAL A 183 -14.05 -18.25 -34.07
C VAL A 183 -13.90 -18.29 -35.57
#